data_AF-A0A925LES5-F1
#
_entry.id   AF-A0A925LES5-F1
#
_cell.length_a   1.000
_cell.length_b   1.000
_cell.length_c   1.000
_cell.angle_alpha   90.00
_cell.angle_beta   90.00
_cell.angle_gamma   90.00
#
_symmetry.space_group_name_H-M   'P 1'
#
loop_
_entity.id
_entity.type
_entity.pdbx_description
1 polymer ?
#
loop_
_entity_poly.entity_id
_entity_poly.type
_entity_poly.pdbx_seq_one_letter_code
_entity_poly.pdbx_strand_id
1 'polypeptide(L)' 'MPGLLPHVDPEGLLEFSVVYTDRALNHMSQKFQGVMRDISATLKEAYNAK' A
#
# COMPACT_ATOMS: atom_id res chain seq x y z
N MET A 1 17.00 -8.19 16.33
CA MET A 1 16.51 -7.76 15.00
C MET A 1 15.64 -6.54 15.26
N PRO A 2 15.91 -5.35 14.67
CA PRO A 2 15.06 -4.19 14.88
C PRO A 2 13.63 -4.60 14.47
N GLY A 3 12.73 -4.61 15.46
CA GLY A 3 11.46 -5.31 15.36
C GLY A 3 10.53 -4.61 14.38
N LEU A 4 9.81 -5.44 13.62
CA LEU A 4 8.67 -5.09 12.78
C LEU A 4 7.89 -3.95 13.40
N LEU A 5 8.08 -2.76 12.83
CA LEU A 5 7.36 -1.57 13.23
C LEU A 5 5.86 -1.80 12.98
N PRO A 6 5.04 -2.03 14.03
CA PRO A 6 3.70 -2.63 13.90
C PRO A 6 2.65 -1.68 13.33
N HIS A 7 3.03 -0.44 13.04
CA HIS A 7 2.12 0.65 12.73
C HIS A 7 1.87 0.90 11.24
N VAL A 8 2.72 0.39 10.34
CA VAL A 8 2.61 0.73 8.91
C VAL A 8 1.52 -0.09 8.21
N ASP A 9 1.53 -1.41 8.40
CA ASP A 9 0.49 -2.32 7.94
C ASP A 9 0.18 -3.37 9.03
N PRO A 10 -0.66 -3.02 10.03
CA PRO A 10 -0.89 -3.85 11.21
C PRO A 10 -1.52 -5.22 10.91
N GLU A 11 -2.29 -5.31 9.83
CA GLU A 11 -2.92 -6.55 9.34
C GLU A 11 -2.19 -7.12 8.11
N GLY A 12 -1.02 -6.54 7.79
CA GLY A 12 -0.20 -6.91 6.66
C GLY A 12 0.57 -8.21 6.88
N LEU A 13 1.07 -8.77 5.78
CA LEU A 13 2.03 -9.86 5.84
C LEU A 13 3.38 -9.35 6.37
N LEU A 14 4.18 -10.25 6.94
CA LEU A 14 5.54 -9.93 7.33
C LEU A 14 6.35 -9.47 6.11
N GLU A 15 7.00 -8.32 6.25
CA GLU A 15 7.75 -7.69 5.16
C GLU A 15 9.12 -8.37 4.98
N PHE A 16 9.18 -9.28 4.01
CA PHE A 16 10.41 -9.95 3.57
C PHE A 16 10.77 -9.61 2.11
N SER A 17 10.15 -8.60 1.52
CA SER A 17 10.54 -8.17 0.18
C SER A 17 11.92 -7.52 0.19
N VAL A 18 12.57 -7.52 -0.98
CA VAL A 18 13.84 -6.82 -1.20
C VAL A 18 13.66 -5.33 -1.47
N VAL A 19 12.41 -4.87 -1.57
CA VAL A 19 12.05 -3.51 -2.02
C VAL A 19 11.65 -2.63 -0.85
N TYR A 20 10.98 -3.20 0.15
CA TYR A 20 10.48 -2.46 1.31
C TYR A 20 11.12 -2.95 2.59
N THR A 21 11.09 -2.06 3.58
CA THR A 21 11.33 -2.39 4.98
C THR A 21 10.04 -2.10 5.75
N ASP A 22 9.98 -2.48 7.02
CA ASP A 22 8.84 -2.26 7.93
C ASP A 22 8.44 -0.80 8.17
N ARG A 23 9.15 0.16 7.56
CA ARG A 23 8.87 1.61 7.62
C ARG A 23 7.99 2.13 6.50
N ALA A 24 7.73 1.34 5.46
CA ALA A 24 6.99 1.77 4.28
C ALA A 24 5.87 0.77 3.94
N LEU A 25 4.74 1.28 3.45
CA LEU A 25 3.64 0.44 3.01
C LEU A 25 4.01 -0.21 1.68
N ASN A 26 4.01 -1.54 1.64
CA ASN A 26 4.32 -2.31 0.44
C ASN A 26 3.27 -2.08 -0.64
N HIS A 27 3.68 -1.88 -1.89
CA HIS A 27 2.73 -1.69 -3.00
C HIS A 27 1.87 -2.94 -3.30
N MET A 28 2.33 -4.11 -2.86
CA MET A 28 1.59 -5.36 -2.96
C MET A 28 0.55 -5.52 -1.84
N SER A 29 0.60 -4.70 -0.78
CA SER A 29 -0.39 -4.74 0.31
C SER A 29 -1.79 -4.42 -0.21
N GLN A 30 -2.81 -5.05 0.38
CA GLN A 30 -4.21 -4.78 0.02
C GLN A 30 -4.56 -3.31 0.26
N LYS A 31 -4.02 -2.71 1.32
CA LYS A 31 -4.20 -1.31 1.67
C LYS A 31 -3.67 -0.38 0.56
N PHE A 32 -2.45 -0.61 0.07
CA PHE A 32 -1.89 0.18 -1.02
C PHE A 32 -2.69 0.01 -2.31
N GLN A 33 -3.07 -1.23 -2.65
CA GLN A 33 -3.88 -1.49 -3.84
C GLN A 33 -5.24 -0.79 -3.76
N GLY A 34 -5.88 -0.74 -2.58
CA GLY A 34 -7.11 0.01 -2.34
C GLY A 34 -6.93 1.50 -2.66
N VAL A 35 -5.93 2.13 -2.05
CA VAL A 35 -5.61 3.55 -2.28
C VAL A 35 -5.37 3.84 -3.77
N MET A 36 -4.63 2.99 -4.47
CA MET A 36 -4.38 3.17 -5.92
C MET A 36 -5.64 3.03 -6.77
N ARG A 37 -6.57 2.14 -6.39
CA ARG A 37 -7.88 2.02 -7.06
C ARG A 37 -8.73 3.27 -6.82
N ASP A 38 -8.74 3.80 -5.61
CA ASP A 38 -9.49 5.02 -5.27
C ASP A 38 -8.95 6.23 -6.05
N ILE A 39 -7.62 6.41 -6.08
CA ILE A 39 -6.98 7.45 -6.89
C ILE A 39 -7.34 7.29 -8.37
N SER A 40 -7.28 6.06 -8.90
CA SER A 40 -7.67 5.80 -10.28
C SER A 40 -9.14 6.15 -10.54
N ALA A 41 -10.05 5.81 -9.63
CA ALA A 41 -11.47 6.13 -9.74
C ALA A 41 -11.69 7.65 -9.74
N THR A 42 -11.09 8.38 -8.81
CA THR A 42 -11.18 9.84 -8.73
C THR A 42 -10.66 10.52 -10.00
N LEU A 43 -9.53 10.06 -10.53
CA LEU A 43 -8.99 10.61 -11.78
C LEU A 43 -9.89 10.30 -12.97
N LYS A 44 -10.44 9.09 -13.05
CA LYS A 44 -11.39 8.72 -14.11
C LYS A 44 -12.66 9.57 -14.06
N GLU A 45 -13.19 9.83 -12.87
CA GLU A 45 -14.33 10.72 -12.67
C GLU A 45 -14.01 12.16 -13.12
N ALA A 46 -12.90 12.72 -12.64
CA ALA A 46 -12.51 14.11 -12.93
C ALA A 46 -12.28 14.37 -14.43
N TYR A 47 -11.78 13.37 -15.16
CA TYR A 47 -11.48 13.48 -16.59
C TYR A 47 -12.47 12.77 -17.51
N ASN A 48 -13.58 12.27 -16.96
CA ASN A 48 -14.57 11.45 -17.69
C ASN A 48 -13.92 10.31 -18.51
N ALA A 49 -12.89 9.69 -17.93
CA ALA A 49 -12.15 8.58 -18.53
C ALA A 49 -12.78 7.22 -18.13
N LYS A 50 -12.65 6.21 -18.99
CA LYS A 50 -13.19 4.85 -18.75
C LYS A 50 -12.23 3.97 -17.95
#